data_AF-A0A0M0J5T5-F1
#
_entry.id   AF-A0A0M0J5T5-F1
#
_cell.length_a   1.000
_cell.length_b   1.000
_cell.length_c   1.000
_cell.angle_alpha   90.00
_cell.angle_beta   90.00
_cell.angle_gamma   90.00
#
_symmetry.space_group_name_H-M   'P 1'
#
loop_
_entity.id
_entity.type
_entity.pdbx_description
1 polymer ?
#
loop_
_entity_poly.entity_id
_entity_poly.type
_entity_poly.pdbx_seq_one_letter_code
_entity_poly.pdbx_strand_id
1 'polypeptide(L)'
;MVRLRNSSTGQVADVAVKPLNVRQLISGAILDASARSKFGLEGSVSGTAVYDSIGAVYTVTDLQPPTGDYKSLKVKPENLILPAGTRVNASGLNSRPELNGKPGKIVSSEGSERYVVEMAGSFEQLKLKFGNVVALHGYNPYAGQFG
;
A
#
# COMPACT_ATOMS: atom_id res chain seq x y z
N MET A 1 0.08 16.96 -12.36
CA MET A 1 1.53 17.23 -12.48
C MET A 1 2.24 16.53 -11.34
N VAL A 2 3.38 15.91 -11.63
CA VAL A 2 4.31 15.43 -10.61
C VAL A 2 5.54 16.32 -10.69
N ARG A 3 5.98 16.80 -9.52
CA ARG A 3 7.16 17.63 -9.39
C ARG A 3 8.36 16.74 -9.17
N LEU A 4 9.23 16.66 -10.17
CA LEU A 4 10.47 15.89 -10.10
C LEU A 4 11.58 16.81 -9.64
N ARG A 5 12.38 16.34 -8.67
CA ARG A 5 13.62 16.99 -8.27
C ARG A 5 14.79 16.12 -8.71
N ASN A 6 15.69 16.69 -9.49
CA ASN A 6 16.94 16.03 -9.85
C ASN A 6 17.84 15.96 -8.61
N SER A 7 18.30 14.77 -8.25
CA SER A 7 19.12 14.53 -7.06
C SER A 7 20.56 15.03 -7.20
N SER A 8 21.09 15.21 -8.42
CA SER A 8 22.47 15.69 -8.64
C SER A 8 22.55 17.19 -8.88
N THR A 9 21.57 17.77 -9.59
CA THR A 9 21.56 19.22 -9.91
C THR A 9 20.63 20.04 -9.04
N GLY A 10 19.76 19.41 -8.26
CA GLY A 10 18.73 20.08 -7.46
C GLY A 10 17.61 20.74 -8.29
N GLN A 11 17.70 20.72 -9.63
CA GLN A 11 16.71 21.29 -10.52
C GLN A 11 15.36 20.63 -10.34
N VAL A 12 14.30 21.42 -10.49
CA VAL A 12 12.93 20.98 -10.29
C VAL A 12 12.18 21.17 -11.60
N ALA A 13 11.52 20.11 -12.06
CA ALA A 13 10.68 20.13 -13.26
C ALA A 13 9.30 19.58 -12.94
N ASP A 14 8.28 20.18 -13.52
CA ASP A 14 6.92 19.65 -13.44
C ASP A 14 6.61 18.82 -14.69
N VAL A 15 6.23 17.57 -14.48
CA VAL A 15 5.92 16.64 -15.56
C VAL A 15 4.46 16.23 -15.48
N ALA A 16 3.77 16.30 -16.62
CA ALA A 16 2.44 15.73 -16.76
C ALA A 16 2.56 14.21 -16.94
N VAL A 17 2.11 13.45 -15.94
CA VAL A 17 2.04 11.99 -15.97
C VAL A 17 0.61 11.56 -15.75
N LYS A 18 0.20 10.47 -16.40
CA LYS A 18 -1.10 9.84 -16.10
C LYS A 18 -1.05 9.32 -14.66
N PRO A 19 -2.12 9.47 -13.86
CA PRO A 19 -2.16 8.92 -12.50
C PRO A 19 -1.85 7.41 -12.44
N LEU A 20 -2.24 6.66 -13.48
CA LEU A 20 -1.94 5.24 -13.63
C LEU A 20 -0.43 4.91 -13.77
N ASN A 21 0.38 5.90 -14.16
CA ASN A 21 1.83 5.75 -14.31
C ASN A 21 2.58 6.13 -13.01
N VAL A 22 1.86 6.55 -11.97
CA VAL A 22 2.43 6.92 -10.67
C VAL A 22 2.11 5.83 -9.67
N ARG A 23 3.13 5.33 -8.99
CA ARG A 23 3.00 4.37 -7.90
C ARG A 23 3.61 4.96 -6.64
N GLN A 24 2.97 4.69 -5.50
CA GLN A 24 3.51 5.06 -4.20
C GLN A 24 4.57 4.04 -3.77
N LEU A 25 5.75 4.52 -3.43
CA LEU A 25 6.80 3.74 -2.77
C LEU A 25 6.56 3.80 -1.27
N ILE A 26 6.38 2.65 -0.61
CA ILE A 26 6.05 2.58 0.81
C ILE A 26 7.20 1.91 1.56
N SER A 27 8.06 2.70 2.17
CA SER A 27 9.15 2.19 3.01
C SER A 27 8.66 1.85 4.42
N GLY A 28 9.16 0.76 4.99
CA GLY A 28 8.81 0.34 6.35
C GLY A 28 7.49 -0.43 6.43
N ALA A 29 7.06 -1.06 5.33
CA ALA A 29 5.93 -1.98 5.37
C ALA A 29 6.35 -3.28 6.07
N ILE A 30 5.56 -3.78 7.01
CA ILE A 30 5.89 -4.93 7.86
C ILE A 30 5.10 -6.16 7.40
N LEU A 31 5.78 -7.29 7.24
CA LEU A 31 5.13 -8.57 6.96
C LEU A 31 4.37 -9.05 8.21
N ASP A 32 3.10 -9.43 8.03
CA ASP A 32 2.31 -10.01 9.10
C ASP A 32 2.81 -11.41 9.48
N ALA A 33 2.23 -12.03 10.51
CA ALA A 33 2.61 -13.39 10.90
C ALA A 33 2.35 -14.42 9.78
N SER A 34 1.29 -14.25 9.00
CA SER A 34 0.89 -15.18 7.94
C SER A 34 1.87 -15.17 6.77
N ALA A 35 2.26 -13.99 6.28
CA ALA A 35 3.29 -13.83 5.26
C ALA A 35 4.63 -14.39 5.74
N ARG A 36 5.03 -14.05 6.97
CA ARG A 36 6.30 -14.53 7.53
C ARG A 36 6.36 -16.04 7.59
N SER A 37 5.32 -16.69 8.14
CA SER A 37 5.23 -18.14 8.16
C SER A 37 5.26 -18.75 6.76
N LYS A 38 4.53 -18.16 5.81
CA LYS A 38 4.49 -18.63 4.41
C LYS A 38 5.87 -18.62 3.74
N PHE A 39 6.72 -17.66 4.06
CA PHE A 39 8.05 -17.51 3.49
C PHE A 39 9.17 -18.03 4.39
N GLY A 40 8.85 -18.70 5.52
CA GLY A 40 9.85 -19.21 6.47
C GLY A 40 10.70 -18.10 7.09
N LEU A 41 10.10 -16.93 7.32
CA LEU A 41 10.78 -15.76 7.88
C LEU A 41 10.50 -15.66 9.38
N GLU A 42 11.55 -15.45 10.15
CA GLU A 42 11.47 -15.29 11.60
C GLU A 42 11.58 -13.81 12.01
N GLY A 43 11.00 -13.47 13.16
CA GLY A 43 11.03 -12.11 13.71
C GLY A 43 10.22 -11.10 12.89
N SER A 44 10.29 -9.81 13.24
CA SER A 44 9.64 -8.76 12.46
C SER A 44 10.47 -8.47 11.21
N VAL A 45 9.83 -8.55 10.03
CA VAL A 45 10.48 -8.25 8.76
C VAL A 45 9.77 -7.07 8.13
N SER A 46 10.53 -6.02 7.84
CA SER A 46 10.05 -4.82 7.15
C SER A 46 10.67 -4.71 5.76
N GLY A 47 10.09 -3.93 4.87
CA GLY A 47 10.67 -3.67 3.55
C GLY A 47 10.02 -2.50 2.84
N THR A 48 10.39 -2.34 1.58
CA THR A 48 9.82 -1.35 0.67
C THR A 48 8.74 -2.01 -0.18
N ALA A 49 7.50 -1.57 -0.06
CA ALA A 49 6.36 -2.13 -0.76
C ALA A 49 5.89 -1.22 -1.92
N VAL A 50 5.55 -1.84 -3.04
CA VAL A 50 4.88 -1.21 -4.18
C VAL A 50 3.65 -2.03 -4.52
N TYR A 51 2.49 -1.38 -4.54
CA TYR A 51 1.23 -2.03 -4.91
C TYR A 51 1.11 -2.17 -6.44
N ASP A 52 0.68 -3.34 -6.89
CA ASP A 52 0.28 -3.61 -8.25
C ASP A 52 -1.23 -3.83 -8.32
N SER A 53 -1.94 -2.83 -8.86
CA SER A 53 -3.40 -2.84 -8.93
C SER A 53 -3.96 -3.87 -9.92
N ILE A 54 -3.14 -4.37 -10.86
CA ILE A 54 -3.56 -5.39 -11.82
C ILE A 54 -3.60 -6.76 -11.13
N GLY A 55 -2.53 -7.13 -10.44
CA GLY A 55 -2.45 -8.39 -9.69
C GLY A 55 -3.10 -8.34 -8.30
N ALA A 56 -3.56 -7.17 -7.86
CA ALA A 56 -4.07 -6.91 -6.50
C ALA A 56 -3.10 -7.38 -5.39
N VAL A 57 -1.79 -7.17 -5.60
CA VAL A 57 -0.71 -7.62 -4.71
C VAL A 57 0.34 -6.54 -4.51
N TYR A 58 1.05 -6.61 -3.39
CA TYR A 58 2.28 -5.85 -3.16
C TYR A 58 3.49 -6.65 -3.58
N THR A 59 4.45 -5.97 -4.20
CA THR A 59 5.83 -6.45 -4.31
C THR A 59 6.64 -5.76 -3.22
N VAL A 60 7.26 -6.55 -2.34
CA VAL A 60 8.11 -6.06 -1.24
C VAL A 60 9.57 -6.36 -1.56
N THR A 61 10.42 -5.34 -1.51
CA THR A 61 11.87 -5.40 -1.69
C THR A 61 12.58 -4.86 -0.45
N ASP A 62 13.92 -4.91 -0.46
CA ASP A 62 14.76 -4.29 0.59
C ASP A 62 14.38 -4.76 2.00
N LEU A 63 14.16 -6.08 2.13
CA LEU A 63 13.71 -6.68 3.38
C LEU A 63 14.77 -6.50 4.47
N GLN A 64 14.33 -6.08 5.65
CA GLN A 64 15.12 -5.89 6.86
C GLN A 64 14.50 -6.69 8.01
N PRO A 65 15.24 -7.61 8.68
CA PRO A 65 16.62 -8.00 8.36
C PRO A 65 16.74 -8.59 6.95
N PRO A 66 17.93 -8.50 6.30
CA PRO A 66 18.13 -9.08 4.97
C PRO A 66 17.82 -10.57 5.02
N THR A 67 16.75 -10.96 4.35
CA THR A 67 16.26 -12.34 4.31
C THR A 67 16.85 -13.08 3.12
N GLY A 68 17.97 -13.79 3.33
CA GLY A 68 18.54 -14.78 2.38
C GLY A 68 18.39 -14.44 0.89
N ASP A 69 17.86 -15.40 0.12
CA ASP A 69 17.74 -15.34 -1.34
C ASP A 69 16.55 -14.50 -1.85
N TYR A 70 15.70 -13.99 -0.95
CA TYR A 70 14.46 -13.32 -1.33
C TYR A 70 14.73 -11.89 -1.80
N LYS A 71 15.07 -11.76 -3.09
CA LYS A 71 15.23 -10.46 -3.76
C LYS A 71 13.93 -9.64 -3.79
N SER A 72 12.78 -10.31 -3.80
CA SER A 72 11.46 -9.67 -3.78
C SER A 72 10.36 -10.67 -3.37
N LEU A 73 9.37 -10.23 -2.60
CA LEU A 73 8.21 -11.03 -2.19
C LEU A 73 6.91 -10.45 -2.74
N LYS A 74 6.02 -11.33 -3.23
CA LYS A 74 4.65 -10.94 -3.57
C LYS A 74 3.70 -11.30 -2.44
N VAL A 75 3.02 -10.30 -1.89
CA VAL A 75 2.09 -10.46 -0.76
C VAL A 75 0.75 -9.83 -1.04
N LYS A 76 -0.31 -10.43 -0.51
CA LYS A 76 -1.66 -9.85 -0.53
C LYS A 76 -1.75 -8.66 0.45
N PRO A 77 -2.66 -7.70 0.22
CA PRO A 77 -2.88 -6.58 1.15
C PRO A 77 -3.17 -6.99 2.60
N GLU A 78 -3.85 -8.13 2.79
CA GLU A 78 -4.14 -8.68 4.12
C GLU A 78 -2.91 -9.13 4.91
N ASN A 79 -1.80 -9.43 4.22
CA ASN A 79 -0.57 -9.95 4.82
C ASN A 79 0.55 -8.90 4.93
N LEU A 80 0.21 -7.62 4.76
CA LEU A 80 1.17 -6.53 4.79
C LEU A 80 0.63 -5.36 5.61
N ILE A 81 1.40 -4.98 6.63
CA ILE A 81 1.11 -3.86 7.51
C ILE A 81 1.82 -2.62 6.96
N LEU A 82 1.06 -1.61 6.54
CA LEU A 82 1.55 -0.35 6.01
C LEU A 82 1.78 0.64 7.16
N PRO A 83 2.84 1.46 7.09
CA PRO A 83 3.13 2.43 8.14
C PRO A 83 2.08 3.55 8.20
N ALA A 84 1.95 4.15 9.37
CA ALA A 84 1.15 5.36 9.54
C ALA A 84 1.61 6.46 8.57
N GLY A 85 0.67 7.27 8.10
CA GLY A 85 0.92 8.32 7.11
C GLY A 85 0.83 7.85 5.65
N THR A 86 0.79 6.54 5.39
CA THR A 86 0.59 5.98 4.05
C THR A 86 -0.74 6.45 3.47
N ARG A 87 -0.72 6.98 2.24
CA ARG A 87 -1.95 7.27 1.49
C ARG A 87 -2.49 5.99 0.86
N VAL A 88 -3.80 5.83 0.92
CA VAL A 88 -4.48 4.59 0.59
C VAL A 88 -5.82 4.85 -0.11
N ASN A 89 -6.38 3.81 -0.74
CA ASN A 89 -7.77 3.74 -1.14
C ASN A 89 -8.47 2.65 -0.33
N ALA A 90 -9.74 2.87 0.01
CA ALA A 90 -10.59 1.78 0.47
C ALA A 90 -10.92 0.86 -0.71
N SER A 91 -10.91 -0.45 -0.50
CA SER A 91 -11.22 -1.45 -1.52
C SER A 91 -11.92 -2.65 -0.89
N GLY A 92 -12.72 -3.39 -1.66
CA GLY A 92 -13.36 -4.62 -1.18
C GLY A 92 -14.35 -4.46 -0.02
N LEU A 93 -14.85 -3.25 0.25
CA LEU A 93 -15.87 -3.03 1.27
C LEU A 93 -17.24 -3.47 0.77
N ASN A 94 -17.81 -4.49 1.40
CA ASN A 94 -19.15 -4.97 1.10
C ASN A 94 -20.25 -4.19 1.84
N SER A 95 -19.97 -3.75 3.08
CA SER A 95 -20.95 -3.03 3.90
C SER A 95 -21.10 -1.54 3.56
N ARG A 96 -20.08 -0.96 2.93
CA ARG A 96 -20.03 0.46 2.53
C ARG A 96 -19.37 0.60 1.14
N PRO A 97 -19.97 0.04 0.09
CA PRO A 97 -19.38 0.02 -1.25
C PRO A 97 -19.11 1.42 -1.82
N GLU A 98 -19.85 2.43 -1.38
CA GLU A 98 -19.69 3.84 -1.73
C GLU A 98 -18.36 4.46 -1.28
N LEU A 99 -17.62 3.77 -0.42
CA LEU A 99 -16.27 4.16 0.01
C LEU A 99 -15.17 3.53 -0.84
N ASN A 100 -15.46 2.48 -1.61
CA ASN A 100 -14.47 1.83 -2.46
C ASN A 100 -13.94 2.82 -3.50
N GLY A 101 -12.61 2.83 -3.67
CA GLY A 101 -11.91 3.77 -4.53
C GLY A 101 -11.70 5.16 -3.91
N LYS A 102 -12.33 5.51 -2.79
CA LYS A 102 -12.10 6.81 -2.14
C LYS A 102 -10.72 6.86 -1.47
N PRO A 103 -9.98 7.97 -1.63
CA PRO A 103 -8.66 8.11 -1.02
C PRO A 103 -8.77 8.40 0.48
N GLY A 104 -7.74 8.00 1.22
CA GLY A 104 -7.59 8.25 2.65
C GLY A 104 -6.12 8.17 3.09
N LYS A 105 -5.89 8.32 4.39
CA LYS A 105 -4.56 8.25 5.02
C LYS A 105 -4.63 7.37 6.26
N ILE A 106 -3.67 6.46 6.41
CA ILE A 106 -3.54 5.65 7.63
C ILE A 106 -3.11 6.57 8.78
N VAL A 107 -3.90 6.62 9.84
CA VAL A 107 -3.58 7.32 11.09
C VAL A 107 -2.80 6.40 12.01
N SER A 108 -3.29 5.17 12.18
CA SER A 108 -2.66 4.13 13.01
C SER A 108 -3.14 2.74 12.58
N SER A 109 -2.41 1.71 13.01
CA SER A 109 -2.88 0.33 13.01
C SER A 109 -3.36 -0.04 14.41
N GLU A 110 -4.62 -0.44 14.56
CA GLU A 110 -5.16 -0.97 15.81
C GLU A 110 -5.09 -2.50 15.79
N GLY A 111 -4.21 -3.05 16.63
CA GLY A 111 -4.04 -4.50 16.77
C GLY A 111 -3.45 -5.15 15.52
N SER A 112 -3.89 -6.36 15.21
CA SER A 112 -3.30 -7.23 14.19
C SER A 112 -4.07 -7.26 12.86
N GLU A 113 -5.20 -6.56 12.72
CA GLU A 113 -6.06 -6.72 11.53
C GLU A 113 -6.67 -5.43 10.96
N ARG A 114 -6.62 -4.30 11.67
CA ARG A 114 -7.36 -3.10 11.28
C ARG A 114 -6.52 -1.83 11.26
N TYR A 115 -6.73 -1.01 10.24
CA TYR A 115 -6.26 0.38 10.19
C TYR A 115 -7.35 1.32 10.68
N VAL A 116 -6.92 2.39 11.33
CA VAL A 116 -7.69 3.63 11.45
C VAL A 116 -7.30 4.50 10.26
N VAL A 117 -8.24 4.73 9.34
CA VAL A 117 -8.04 5.50 8.11
C VAL A 117 -8.87 6.78 8.18
N GLU A 118 -8.22 7.92 8.03
CA GLU A 118 -8.87 9.21 7.84
C GLU A 118 -9.21 9.38 6.35
N MET A 119 -10.50 9.55 6.04
CA MET A 119 -10.98 9.65 4.65
C MET A 119 -10.78 11.05 4.09
N ALA A 120 -10.32 11.18 2.85
CA ALA A 120 -10.09 12.49 2.25
C ALA A 120 -11.41 13.27 2.10
N GLY A 121 -11.38 14.57 2.42
CA GLY A 121 -12.54 15.45 2.35
C GLY A 121 -13.54 15.29 3.51
N SER A 122 -13.20 14.48 4.51
CA SER A 122 -13.94 14.29 5.74
C SER A 122 -12.96 14.26 6.92
N PHE A 123 -13.42 14.57 8.14
CA PHE A 123 -12.67 14.30 9.37
C PHE A 123 -13.04 12.92 9.97
N GLU A 124 -13.83 12.12 9.25
CA GLU A 124 -14.25 10.79 9.68
C GLU A 124 -13.08 9.81 9.63
N GLN A 125 -12.85 9.14 10.76
CA GLN A 125 -11.92 8.02 10.88
C GLN A 125 -12.69 6.70 10.81
N LEU A 126 -12.28 5.83 9.89
CA LEU A 126 -12.87 4.53 9.68
C LEU A 126 -11.92 3.42 10.09
N LYS A 127 -12.47 2.40 10.77
CA LYS A 127 -11.74 1.18 11.10
C LYS A 127 -11.91 0.17 9.97
N LEU A 128 -10.88 0.00 9.15
CA LEU A 128 -10.90 -0.86 7.97
C LEU A 128 -9.96 -2.06 8.15
N LYS A 129 -10.34 -3.24 7.65
CA LYS A 129 -9.44 -4.41 7.64
C LYS A 129 -8.23 -4.16 6.74
N PHE A 130 -7.09 -4.76 7.04
CA PHE A 130 -5.88 -4.63 6.20
C PHE A 130 -6.12 -5.02 4.75
N GLY A 131 -6.86 -6.11 4.50
CA GLY A 131 -7.23 -6.54 3.14
C GLY A 131 -8.10 -5.54 2.36
N ASN A 132 -8.76 -4.61 3.05
CA ASN A 132 -9.66 -3.62 2.44
C ASN A 132 -8.99 -2.25 2.25
N VAL A 133 -7.68 -2.18 2.42
CA VAL A 133 -6.89 -0.96 2.31
C VAL A 133 -5.71 -1.22 1.40
N VAL A 134 -5.65 -0.48 0.28
CA VAL A 134 -4.57 -0.61 -0.70
C VAL A 134 -3.86 0.73 -0.87
N ALA A 135 -2.56 0.70 -1.21
CA ALA A 135 -1.80 1.92 -1.45
C ALA A 135 -2.48 2.79 -2.50
N LEU A 136 -2.40 4.11 -2.33
CA LEU A 136 -3.00 5.05 -3.26
C LEU A 136 -2.48 4.76 -4.68
N HIS A 137 -3.40 4.44 -5.58
CA HIS A 137 -3.10 4.16 -6.97
C HIS A 137 -4.10 4.87 -7.88
N GLY A 138 -3.72 5.08 -9.14
CA GLY A 138 -4.67 5.56 -10.14
C GLY A 138 -5.84 4.58 -10.26
N TYR A 139 -7.07 5.10 -10.23
CA TYR A 139 -8.27 4.28 -10.38
C TYR A 139 -8.24 3.53 -11.72
N ASN A 140 -8.27 2.19 -11.67
CA ASN A 140 -8.46 1.34 -12.84
C ASN A 140 -9.87 0.74 -12.75
N PRO A 141 -10.84 1.17 -13.59
CA PRO A 141 -12.20 0.65 -13.56
C PRO A 141 -12.31 -0.84 -13.92
N TYR A 142 -11.24 -1.45 -14.43
CA TYR A 142 -11.21 -2.85 -14.87
C TYR A 142 -10.58 -3.84 -13.88
N ALA A 143 -10.11 -3.39 -12.71
CA ALA A 143 -9.34 -4.21 -11.76
C ALA A 143 -10.14 -5.33 -11.05
N GLY A 144 -11.42 -5.54 -11.40
CA GLY A 144 -12.27 -6.60 -10.86
C GLY A 144 -13.17 -7.28 -11.90
N GLN A 145 -12.93 -7.08 -13.20
CA GLN A 145 -13.73 -7.70 -14.28
C GLN A 145 -13.16 -9.02 -14.79
N PHE A 146 -12.07 -9.52 -14.20
CA PHE A 146 -11.54 -10.86 -14.46
C PHE A 146 -11.74 -11.72 -13.22
N GLY A 147 -12.89 -12.36 -13.15
CA GLY A 147 -13.25 -13.45 -12.24
C GLY A 147 -13.94 -14.54 -13.03
#